data_AF-A0A2E8ATE8-F1
#
_entry.id   AF-A0A2E8ATE8-F1
#
_cell.length_a   1.000
_cell.length_b   1.000
_cell.length_c   1.000
_cell.angle_alpha   90.00
_cell.angle_beta   90.00
_cell.angle_gamma   90.00
#
_symmetry.space_group_name_H-M   'P 1'
#
loop_
_entity.id
_entity.type
_entity.pdbx_description
1 polymer ?
#
loop_
_entity_poly.entity_id
_entity_poly.type
_entity_poly.pdbx_seq_one_letter_code
_entity_poly.pdbx_strand_id
1 'polypeptide(L)'
;MIFTKYPSSLTGPRDDIHLVPGSCDWEVELVAVIGERARNVSEDDAPRVIAGLTVGQDVSERELQLQGTNPQFNLGKSHRTFAPLGPCVVTLDEFDNPWDLGIRCELNNVVVQEARTSQLLN
;
A
#
# COMPACT_ATOMS: atom_id res chain seq x y z
N MET A 1 -9.97 5.89 -7.38
CA MET A 1 -10.51 6.19 -6.02
C MET A 1 -9.35 6.57 -5.13
N ILE A 2 -9.46 7.63 -4.31
CA ILE A 2 -8.34 8.13 -3.49
C ILE A 2 -8.80 8.36 -2.05
N PHE A 3 -7.99 7.95 -1.09
CA PHE A 3 -8.13 8.16 0.35
C PHE A 3 -6.74 8.18 0.99
N THR A 4 -6.64 8.33 2.31
CA THR A 4 -5.40 8.34 3.06
C THR A 4 -5.39 7.30 4.17
N LYS A 5 -4.19 6.82 4.51
CA LYS A 5 -3.88 6.22 5.81
C LYS A 5 -3.16 7.27 6.63
N TYR A 6 -3.62 7.53 7.85
CA TYR A 6 -2.98 8.55 8.70
C TYR A 6 -1.56 8.12 9.10
N PRO A 7 -0.58 9.05 9.15
CA PRO A 7 0.82 8.70 9.43
C PRO A 7 1.05 7.94 10.75
N SER A 8 0.16 8.12 11.73
CA SER A 8 0.22 7.38 13.01
C SER A 8 -0.02 5.87 12.88
N SER A 9 -0.46 5.39 11.72
CA SER A 9 -0.61 3.96 11.42
C SER A 9 0.67 3.30 10.87
N LEU A 10 1.67 4.11 10.47
CA LEU A 10 2.92 3.62 9.89
C LEU A 10 3.72 2.80 10.90
N THR A 11 4.28 1.70 10.41
CA THR A 11 5.14 0.80 11.18
C THR A 11 6.15 0.12 10.24
N GLY A 12 7.17 -0.53 10.78
CA GLY A 12 8.18 -1.24 10.02
C GLY A 12 7.68 -2.55 9.39
N PRO A 13 8.46 -3.14 8.48
CA PRO A 13 8.10 -4.34 7.69
C PRO A 13 8.05 -5.64 8.50
N ARG A 14 8.48 -5.61 9.76
CA ARG A 14 8.59 -6.76 10.67
C ARG A 14 7.89 -6.52 12.00
N ASP A 15 7.16 -5.41 12.12
CA ASP A 15 6.42 -5.11 13.33
C ASP A 15 5.12 -5.92 13.37
N ASP A 16 4.69 -6.26 14.58
CA ASP A 16 3.43 -6.97 14.77
C ASP A 16 2.23 -6.12 14.33
N ILE A 17 1.26 -6.75 13.67
CA ILE A 17 -0.03 -6.13 13.37
C ILE A 17 -0.99 -6.39 14.52
N HIS A 18 -1.39 -5.34 15.22
CA HIS A 18 -2.33 -5.43 16.33
C HIS A 18 -3.76 -5.46 15.81
N LEU A 19 -4.35 -6.65 15.76
CA LEU A 19 -5.76 -6.81 15.36
C LEU A 19 -6.69 -6.07 16.32
N VAL A 20 -7.70 -5.42 15.74
CA VAL A 20 -8.78 -4.75 16.47
C VAL A 20 -10.07 -5.56 16.33
N PRO A 21 -11.06 -5.39 17.23
CA PRO A 21 -12.37 -6.01 17.05
C PRO A 21 -12.98 -5.65 15.69
N GLY A 22 -13.68 -6.61 15.09
CA GLY A 22 -14.25 -6.50 13.76
C GLY A 22 -13.54 -7.40 12.77
N SER A 23 -13.54 -6.99 11.50
CA SER A 23 -13.08 -7.80 10.37
C SER A 23 -11.81 -7.20 9.77
N CYS A 24 -10.66 -7.52 10.36
CA CYS A 24 -9.35 -7.11 9.85
C CYS A 24 -8.95 -7.93 8.62
N ASP A 25 -8.48 -7.26 7.58
CA ASP A 25 -8.17 -7.84 6.27
C ASP A 25 -6.81 -7.37 5.74
N TRP A 26 -6.19 -8.18 4.89
CA TRP A 26 -4.89 -7.94 4.27
C TRP A 26 -5.03 -7.40 2.85
N GLU A 27 -4.09 -6.56 2.44
CA GLU A 27 -4.00 -6.00 1.10
C GLU A 27 -2.51 -5.75 0.80
N VAL A 28 -1.86 -6.64 0.05
CA VAL A 28 -0.48 -6.40 -0.39
C VAL A 28 -0.47 -5.35 -1.51
N GLU A 29 0.35 -4.32 -1.34
CA GLU A 29 0.36 -3.17 -2.24
C GLU A 29 1.79 -2.80 -2.67
N LEU A 30 1.92 -2.34 -3.93
CA LEU A 30 3.10 -1.62 -4.38
C LEU A 30 2.99 -0.17 -3.88
N VAL A 31 4.01 0.32 -3.17
CA VAL A 31 4.02 1.70 -2.68
C VAL A 31 5.08 2.51 -3.42
N ALA A 32 4.65 3.59 -4.08
CA ALA A 32 5.55 4.57 -4.67
C ALA A 32 5.92 5.65 -3.64
N VAL A 33 7.22 5.91 -3.48
CA VAL A 33 7.75 6.98 -2.63
C VAL A 33 8.11 8.17 -3.51
N ILE A 34 7.50 9.33 -3.24
CA ILE A 34 7.75 10.55 -4.01
C ILE A 34 9.00 11.25 -3.49
N GLY A 35 9.97 11.52 -4.36
CA GLY A 35 11.26 12.13 -4.03
C GLY A 35 11.33 13.65 -4.23
N GLU A 36 10.46 14.19 -5.07
CA GLU A 36 10.44 15.62 -5.42
C GLU A 36 9.04 16.20 -5.19
N ARG A 37 8.97 17.44 -4.71
CA ARG A 37 7.70 18.18 -4.69
C ARG A 37 7.22 18.39 -6.11
N ALA A 38 6.06 17.85 -6.44
CA ALA A 38 5.53 17.88 -7.79
C ALA A 38 4.08 18.36 -7.85
N ARG A 39 3.69 18.94 -8.98
CA ARG A 39 2.31 19.37 -9.29
C ARG A 39 2.12 19.42 -10.80
N ASN A 40 0.96 18.96 -11.29
CA ASN A 40 0.63 18.92 -12.73
C ASN A 40 1.69 18.18 -13.57
N VAL A 41 2.22 17.07 -13.05
CA VAL A 41 3.20 16.23 -13.75
C VAL A 41 2.48 15.50 -14.88
N SER A 42 3.09 15.46 -16.06
CA SER A 42 2.59 14.64 -17.16
C SER A 42 2.78 13.15 -16.84
N GLU A 43 2.04 12.26 -17.50
CA GLU A 43 2.23 10.81 -17.30
C GLU A 43 3.65 10.37 -17.67
N ASP A 44 4.18 10.89 -18.78
CA ASP A 44 5.54 10.60 -19.26
C ASP A 44 6.64 11.09 -18.28
N ASP A 45 6.37 12.17 -17.54
CA ASP A 45 7.29 12.73 -16.53
C ASP A 45 7.13 12.10 -15.14
N ALA A 46 6.08 11.29 -14.92
CA ALA A 46 5.80 10.68 -13.61
C ALA A 46 6.98 9.87 -13.04
N PRO A 47 7.74 9.09 -13.83
CA PRO A 47 8.88 8.34 -13.30
C PRO A 47 9.95 9.23 -12.67
N ARG A 48 10.11 10.47 -13.15
CA ARG A 48 11.13 11.42 -12.68
C ARG A 48 10.93 11.84 -11.23
N VAL A 49 9.68 11.85 -10.74
CA VAL A 49 9.36 12.34 -9.39
C VAL A 49 9.31 11.24 -8.34
N ILE A 50 9.42 9.97 -8.76
CA ILE A 50 9.44 8.79 -7.89
C ILE A 50 10.87 8.56 -7.39
N ALA A 51 11.09 8.61 -6.07
CA ALA A 51 12.36 8.23 -5.46
C ALA A 51 12.62 6.72 -5.56
N GLY A 52 11.55 5.93 -5.50
CA GLY A 52 11.61 4.49 -5.62
C GLY A 52 10.31 3.81 -5.20
N LEU A 53 10.36 2.49 -5.15
CA LEU A 53 9.25 1.62 -4.80
C LEU A 53 9.57 0.85 -3.52
N THR A 54 8.55 0.52 -2.74
CA THR A 54 8.66 -0.36 -1.58
C THR A 54 7.39 -1.22 -1.48
N VAL A 55 7.43 -2.26 -0.66
CA VAL A 55 6.24 -3.05 -0.33
C VAL A 55 5.49 -2.39 0.82
N GLY A 56 4.16 -2.48 0.79
CA GLY A 56 3.30 -2.12 1.91
C GLY A 56 2.14 -3.10 2.08
N GLN A 57 1.50 -3.02 3.26
CA GLN A 57 0.15 -3.56 3.45
C GLN A 57 -0.83 -2.44 3.73
N ASP A 58 -1.97 -2.45 3.04
CA ASP A 58 -3.12 -1.61 3.36
C ASP A 58 -4.11 -2.37 4.26
N VAL A 59 -3.66 -2.70 5.47
CA VAL A 59 -4.48 -3.42 6.45
C VAL A 59 -5.76 -2.62 6.72
N SER A 60 -6.89 -3.32 6.71
CA SER A 60 -8.22 -2.73 6.71
C SER A 60 -9.14 -3.41 7.70
N GLU A 61 -9.76 -2.65 8.60
CA GLU A 61 -10.94 -3.10 9.36
C GLU A 61 -12.19 -2.81 8.52
N ARG A 62 -12.80 -3.87 7.99
CA ARG A 62 -13.84 -3.77 6.96
C ARG A 62 -15.17 -3.21 7.48
N GLU A 63 -15.50 -3.43 8.74
CA GLU A 63 -16.78 -2.97 9.31
C GLU A 63 -16.80 -1.45 9.38
N LEU A 64 -15.78 -0.83 9.97
CA LEU A 64 -15.58 0.61 10.05
C LEU A 64 -15.32 1.24 8.68
N GLN A 65 -14.56 0.56 7.80
CA GLN A 65 -14.32 1.03 6.44
C GLN A 65 -15.62 1.25 5.66
N LEU A 66 -16.60 0.36 5.85
CA LEU A 66 -17.85 0.33 5.08
C LEU A 66 -19.05 0.88 5.89
N GLN A 67 -18.82 1.40 7.09
CA GLN A 67 -19.88 1.84 7.98
C GLN A 67 -20.60 3.10 7.47
N GLY A 68 -21.94 3.08 7.57
CA GLY A 68 -22.78 4.26 7.36
C GLY A 68 -23.09 4.58 5.89
N THR A 69 -23.68 5.75 5.67
CA THR A 69 -23.99 6.26 4.31
C THR A 69 -22.80 7.05 3.79
N ASN A 70 -22.37 6.76 2.55
CA ASN A 70 -21.16 7.31 1.92
C ASN A 70 -19.87 6.96 2.71
N PRO A 71 -19.57 5.64 2.83
CA PRO A 71 -18.45 5.17 3.63
C PRO A 71 -17.13 5.86 3.26
N GLN A 72 -16.32 6.13 4.26
CA GLN A 72 -15.01 6.77 4.12
C GLN A 72 -13.94 5.81 4.62
N PHE A 73 -12.99 5.45 3.76
CA PHE A 73 -12.13 4.28 4.03
C PHE A 73 -11.01 4.57 5.02
N ASN A 74 -10.66 5.84 5.19
CA ASN A 74 -9.48 6.29 5.92
C ASN A 74 -9.39 5.71 7.34
N LEU A 75 -10.48 5.74 8.11
CA LEU A 75 -10.45 5.35 9.52
C LEU A 75 -10.27 3.84 9.70
N GLY A 76 -11.04 3.02 8.97
CA GLY A 76 -10.87 1.55 8.99
C GLY A 76 -9.47 1.10 8.55
N LYS A 77 -8.76 1.94 7.80
CA LYS A 77 -7.39 1.69 7.32
C LYS A 77 -6.30 2.36 8.15
N SER A 78 -6.62 3.06 9.24
CA SER A 78 -5.64 3.89 9.98
C SER A 78 -5.48 3.51 11.46
N HIS A 79 -5.86 2.30 11.86
CA HIS A 79 -5.50 1.80 13.18
C HIS A 79 -3.97 1.76 13.34
N ARG A 80 -3.49 1.79 14.59
CA ARG A 80 -2.05 1.64 14.87
C ARG A 80 -1.56 0.33 14.21
N THR A 81 -0.36 0.35 13.63
CA THR A 81 0.27 -0.76 12.89
C THR A 81 -0.41 -1.18 11.57
N PHE A 82 -1.45 -0.48 11.08
CA PHE A 82 -2.15 -0.88 9.85
C PHE A 82 -1.46 -0.45 8.55
N ALA A 83 -0.32 0.25 8.62
CA ALA A 83 0.45 0.65 7.45
C ALA A 83 1.93 0.19 7.56
N PRO A 84 2.22 -1.11 7.65
CA PRO A 84 3.60 -1.58 7.60
C PRO A 84 4.19 -1.31 6.22
N LEU A 85 5.42 -0.81 6.19
CA LEU A 85 6.13 -0.42 4.97
C LEU A 85 7.59 -0.91 5.03
N GLY A 86 8.14 -1.37 3.90
CA GLY A 86 9.58 -1.64 3.77
C GLY A 86 9.86 -2.97 3.05
N PRO A 87 11.05 -3.58 3.26
CA PRO A 87 12.10 -3.19 4.21
C PRO A 87 13.00 -2.06 3.74
N CYS A 88 12.97 -1.72 2.46
CA CYS A 88 13.74 -0.63 1.89
C CYS A 88 12.97 0.00 0.73
N VAL A 89 13.39 1.21 0.37
CA VAL A 89 12.99 1.83 -0.89
C VAL A 89 14.01 1.42 -1.95
N VAL A 90 13.54 0.85 -3.05
CA VAL A 90 14.35 0.40 -4.18
C VAL A 90 14.15 1.38 -5.33
N THR A 91 15.24 1.89 -5.90
CA THR A 91 15.15 2.86 -7.00
C THR A 91 14.67 2.19 -8.29
N LEU A 92 14.05 2.95 -9.19
CA LEU A 92 13.40 2.40 -10.39
C LEU A 92 14.38 1.69 -11.34
N ASP A 93 15.65 2.10 -11.35
CA ASP A 93 16.72 1.56 -12.19
C ASP A 93 17.25 0.20 -11.72
N GLU A 94 16.88 -0.26 -10.52
CA GLU A 94 17.18 -1.62 -10.04
C GLU A 94 16.22 -2.69 -10.57
N PHE A 95 15.15 -2.30 -11.28
CA PHE A 95 14.17 -3.21 -11.87
C PHE A 95 14.34 -3.33 -13.38
N ASP A 96 14.28 -4.56 -13.91
CA ASP A 96 14.20 -4.78 -15.36
C ASP A 96 12.96 -4.10 -15.98
N ASN A 97 11.84 -4.14 -15.25
CA ASN A 97 10.62 -3.41 -15.59
C ASN A 97 9.87 -3.00 -14.30
N PRO A 98 9.96 -1.73 -13.86
CA PRO A 98 9.29 -1.28 -12.64
C PRO A 98 7.75 -1.22 -12.76
N TRP A 99 7.20 -1.42 -13.95
CA TRP A 99 5.76 -1.36 -14.22
C TRP A 99 5.08 -2.74 -14.25
N ASP A 100 5.86 -3.83 -14.21
CA ASP A 100 5.34 -5.20 -14.19
C ASP A 100 6.07 -6.07 -13.16
N LEU A 101 5.68 -5.89 -11.90
CA LEU A 101 6.23 -6.59 -10.75
C LEU A 101 5.26 -7.67 -10.26
N GLY A 102 5.78 -8.83 -9.89
CA GLY A 102 5.00 -9.85 -9.18
C GLY A 102 4.76 -9.41 -7.73
N ILE A 103 3.53 -9.55 -7.25
CA ILE A 103 3.14 -9.20 -5.88
C ILE A 103 2.35 -10.33 -5.24
N ARG A 104 2.62 -10.61 -3.97
CA ARG A 104 2.05 -11.77 -3.27
C ARG A 104 1.90 -11.53 -1.77
N CYS A 105 0.82 -12.03 -1.19
CA CYS A 105 0.57 -12.10 0.24
C CYS A 105 0.41 -13.56 0.68
N GLU A 106 1.06 -13.92 1.79
CA GLU A 106 0.94 -15.25 2.40
C GLU A 106 0.51 -15.12 3.86
N LEU A 107 -0.46 -15.94 4.28
CA LEU A 107 -0.87 -16.09 5.67
C LEU A 107 -0.64 -17.53 6.10
N ASN A 108 0.24 -17.75 7.10
CA ASN A 108 0.62 -19.09 7.57
C ASN A 108 1.05 -20.03 6.42
N ASN A 109 1.87 -19.51 5.49
CA ASN A 109 2.35 -20.21 4.29
C ASN A 109 1.26 -20.55 3.26
N VAL A 110 0.07 -19.99 3.37
CA VAL A 110 -0.99 -20.10 2.36
C VAL A 110 -1.01 -18.81 1.56
N VAL A 111 -0.88 -18.92 0.23
CA VAL A 111 -1.02 -17.78 -0.68
C VAL A 111 -2.48 -17.31 -0.65
N VAL A 112 -2.69 -16.08 -0.21
CA VAL A 112 -4.01 -15.46 -0.09
C VAL A 112 -4.22 -14.32 -1.08
N GLN A 113 -3.14 -13.78 -1.65
CA GLN A 113 -3.16 -12.88 -2.81
C GLN A 113 -1.94 -13.15 -3.68
N GLU A 114 -2.11 -13.15 -5.00
CA GLU A 114 -1.02 -13.23 -5.97
C GLU A 114 -1.46 -12.55 -7.28
N ALA A 115 -0.66 -11.61 -7.76
CA ALA A 115 -0.97 -10.82 -8.95
C ALA A 115 0.31 -10.24 -9.58
N ARG A 116 0.12 -9.43 -10.62
CA ARG A 116 1.15 -8.57 -11.20
C ARG A 116 0.67 -7.14 -11.28
N THR A 117 1.58 -6.18 -11.10
CA THR A 117 1.24 -4.74 -11.14
C THR A 117 0.81 -4.27 -12.52
N SER A 118 1.10 -5.03 -13.59
CA SER A 118 0.56 -4.80 -14.93
C SER A 118 -0.97 -4.90 -15.03
N GLN A 119 -1.64 -5.41 -13.98
CA GLN A 119 -3.10 -5.43 -13.88
C GLN A 119 -3.69 -4.16 -13.24
N LEU A 120 -2.85 -3.20 -12.82
CA LEU A 120 -3.31 -1.94 -12.26
C LEU A 120 -4.21 -1.20 -13.26
N LEU A 121 -5.35 -0.71 -12.79
CA LEU A 121 -6.28 0.08 -13.58
C LEU A 121 -5.96 1.58 -13.45
N ASN A 122 -6.14 2.31 -14.55
CA ASN A 122 -5.99 3.77 -14.61
C ASN A 122 -7.21 4.50 -14.02
#